data_AF-A0A7C7LUY6-F1
#
_entry.id   AF-A0A7C7LUY6-F1
#
_cell.length_a   1.000
_cell.length_b   1.000
_cell.length_c   1.000
_cell.angle_alpha   90.00
_cell.angle_beta   90.00
_cell.angle_gamma   90.00
#
_symmetry.space_group_name_H-M   'P 1'
#
loop_
_entity.id
_entity.type
_entity.pdbx_description
1 polymer ?
#
loop_
_entity_poly.entity_id
_entity_poly.type
_entity_poly.pdbx_seq_one_letter_code
_entity_poly.pdbx_strand_id
1 'polypeptide(L)' 'MTKKENQLSFESALERLESLVEKMESGDATLEQSLAWFEEGMGLIKSCQNQLKHAEQKVQALIKNSEGEITLKGAE' A
#
# COMPACT_ATOMS: atom_id res chain seq x y z
N MET A 1 -8.00 -14.57 20.84
CA MET A 1 -8.62 -13.56 19.96
C MET A 1 -7.65 -12.41 19.82
N THR A 2 -6.82 -12.42 18.77
CA THR A 2 -5.71 -11.46 18.63
C THR A 2 -6.15 -10.39 17.63
N LYS A 3 -6.42 -9.20 18.18
CA LYS A 3 -6.79 -7.98 17.48
C LYS A 3 -5.66 -7.58 16.53
N LYS A 4 -5.69 -8.09 15.28
CA LYS A 4 -4.86 -7.60 14.18
C LYS A 4 -5.70 -6.55 13.47
N GLU A 5 -5.47 -5.31 13.84
CA GLU A 5 -6.18 -4.15 13.31
C GLU A 5 -6.04 -4.13 11.79
N ASN A 6 -7.14 -4.46 11.11
CA ASN A 6 -7.64 -4.05 9.80
C ASN A 6 -6.67 -3.48 8.73
N GLN A 7 -5.41 -3.91 8.68
CA GLN A 7 -4.53 -3.63 7.55
C GLN A 7 -4.97 -4.51 6.40
N LEU A 8 -5.60 -3.91 5.38
CA LEU A 8 -5.86 -4.58 4.12
C LEU A 8 -4.54 -5.17 3.60
N SER A 9 -4.59 -6.42 3.14
CA SER A 9 -3.47 -7.00 2.40
C SER A 9 -3.21 -6.16 1.14
N PHE A 10 -1.99 -6.25 0.62
CA PHE A 10 -1.62 -5.59 -0.63
C PHE A 10 -2.61 -5.91 -1.76
N GLU A 11 -2.95 -7.19 -1.93
CA GLU A 11 -3.91 -7.64 -2.95
C GLU A 11 -5.30 -7.04 -2.76
N SER A 12 -5.82 -7.02 -1.53
CA SER A 12 -7.12 -6.42 -1.25
C SER A 12 -7.11 -4.90 -1.45
N ALA A 13 -6.01 -4.22 -1.11
CA ALA A 13 -5.89 -2.79 -1.32
C ALA A 13 -5.81 -2.44 -2.82
N LEU A 14 -5.18 -3.30 -3.61
CA LEU A 14 -5.10 -3.16 -5.06
C LEU A 14 -6.47 -3.40 -5.72
N GLU A 15 -7.16 -4.48 -5.39
CA GLU A 15 -8.52 -4.78 -5.89
C GLU A 15 -9.50 -3.65 -5.57
N ARG A 16 -9.37 -3.08 -4.36
CA ARG A 16 -10.19 -1.94 -3.95
C ARG A 16 -9.89 -0.69 -4.78
N LEU A 17 -8.62 -0.44 -5.10
CA LEU A 17 -8.20 0.68 -5.93
C LEU A 17 -8.74 0.53 -7.37
N GLU A 18 -8.65 -0.67 -7.95
CA GLU A 18 -9.21 -0.98 -9.27
C GLU A 18 -10.72 -0.75 -9.31
N SER A 19 -11.44 -1.24 -8.31
CA SER A 19 -12.89 -1.02 -8.16
C SER A 19 -13.25 0.47 -8.01
N LEU A 20 -12.35 1.26 -7.43
CA LEU A 20 -12.52 2.70 -7.27
C LEU A 20 -12.34 3.44 -8.60
N VAL A 21 -11.31 3.07 -9.36
CA VAL A 21 -11.05 3.61 -10.69
C VAL A 21 -12.22 3.30 -11.62
N GLU A 22 -12.72 2.07 -11.63
CA GLU A 22 -13.87 1.68 -12.47
C GLU A 22 -15.11 2.54 -12.18
N LYS A 23 -15.36 2.85 -10.91
CA LYS A 23 -16.46 3.75 -10.49
C LYS A 23 -16.23 5.19 -10.90
N MET A 24 -14.99 5.67 -10.82
CA MET A 24 -14.63 7.02 -11.27
C MET A 24 -14.79 7.17 -12.79
N GLU A 25 -14.49 6.11 -13.55
CA GLU A 25 -14.59 6.08 -15.00
C GLU A 25 -16.04 5.95 -15.51
N SER A 26 -16.97 5.42 -14.69
CA SER A 26 -18.38 5.28 -15.07
C SER A 26 -19.07 6.63 -15.29
N GLY A 27 -18.55 7.71 -14.70
CA GLY A 27 -19.04 9.08 -14.93
C GLY A 27 -20.32 9.46 -14.19
N ASP A 28 -20.88 8.55 -13.37
CA ASP A 28 -22.11 8.78 -12.60
C ASP A 28 -21.88 9.45 -11.23
N ALA A 29 -20.64 9.85 -10.95
CA ALA A 29 -20.24 10.35 -9.64
C ALA A 29 -20.52 11.84 -9.48
N THR A 30 -21.09 12.21 -8.34
CA THR A 30 -21.11 13.63 -7.94
C THR A 30 -19.70 14.11 -7.60
N LEU A 31 -19.52 15.44 -7.55
CA LEU A 31 -18.24 16.04 -7.14
C LEU A 31 -17.81 15.57 -5.74
N GLU A 32 -18.74 15.49 -4.81
CA GLU A 32 -18.48 15.01 -3.44
C GLU A 32 -18.05 13.54 -3.42
N GLN A 33 -18.69 12.70 -4.24
CA GLN A 33 -18.30 11.29 -4.37
C GLN A 33 -16.93 11.15 -5.00
N SER A 34 -16.64 11.92 -6.05
CA SER A 34 -15.33 11.95 -6.71
C SER A 34 -14.21 12.33 -5.74
N LEU A 35 -14.46 13.31 -4.87
CA LEU A 35 -13.51 13.73 -3.83
C LEU A 35 -13.29 12.63 -2.78
N ALA A 36 -14.37 12.00 -2.29
CA ALA A 36 -14.27 10.90 -1.32
C ALA A 36 -13.50 9.71 -1.89
N TRP A 37 -13.78 9.35 -3.15
CA TRP A 37 -13.10 8.30 -3.88
C TRP A 37 -11.62 8.58 -4.10
N PHE A 38 -11.29 9.82 -4.43
CA PHE A 38 -9.90 10.24 -4.56
C PHE A 38 -9.14 10.14 -3.22
N GLU A 39 -9.74 10.57 -2.11
CA GLU A 39 -9.13 10.45 -0.78
C GLU A 39 -8.92 8.98 -0.38
N GLU A 40 -9.92 8.13 -0.60
CA GLU A 40 -9.81 6.68 -0.37
C GLU A 40 -8.69 6.06 -1.24
N GLY A 41 -8.66 6.38 -2.54
CA GLY A 41 -7.62 5.92 -3.46
C GLY A 41 -6.21 6.31 -3.03
N MET A 42 -6.02 7.56 -2.58
CA MET A 42 -4.74 8.02 -2.04
C MET A 42 -4.32 7.26 -0.78
N GLY A 43 -5.28 6.94 0.09
CA GLY A 43 -5.05 6.09 1.27
C GLY A 43 -4.59 4.67 0.89
N LEU A 44 -5.25 4.07 -0.09
CA LEU A 44 -4.92 2.73 -0.60
C LEU A 44 -3.53 2.70 -1.24
N ILE A 45 -3.21 3.68 -2.09
CA ILE A 45 -1.88 3.81 -2.73
C ILE A 45 -0.79 3.90 -1.66
N LYS A 46 -0.98 4.73 -0.64
CA LYS A 46 -0.02 4.88 0.46
C LYS A 46 0.17 3.56 1.22
N SER A 47 -0.91 2.81 1.45
CA SER A 47 -0.84 1.48 2.07
C SER A 47 -0.03 0.51 1.21
N CYS A 48 -0.31 0.43 -0.09
CA CYS A 48 0.41 -0.42 -1.03
C CYS A 48 1.91 -0.10 -1.07
N GLN A 49 2.26 1.19 -1.17
CA GLN A 49 3.65 1.64 -1.16
C GLN A 49 4.38 1.25 0.13
N ASN A 50 3.73 1.38 1.27
CA ASN A 50 4.33 1.01 2.55
C ASN A 50 4.57 -0.50 2.66
N GLN A 51 3.63 -1.31 2.18
CA GLN A 51 3.77 -2.76 2.13
C GLN A 51 4.92 -3.20 1.19
N LEU A 52 5.01 -2.59 0.00
CA LEU A 52 6.10 -2.84 -0.94
C LEU A 52 7.47 -2.44 -0.35
N LYS A 53 7.56 -1.27 0.28
CA LYS A 53 8.78 -0.82 0.95
C LYS A 53 9.22 -1.79 2.03
N HIS A 54 8.29 -2.29 2.83
CA HIS A 54 8.61 -3.26 3.89
C HIS A 54 9.07 -4.60 3.31
N ALA A 55 8.45 -5.06 2.23
CA ALA A 55 8.87 -6.26 1.51
C ALA A 55 10.29 -6.10 0.91
N GLU A 56 10.57 -4.95 0.28
CA GLU A 56 11.90 -4.63 -0.28
C GLU A 56 12.97 -4.63 0.81
N GLN A 57 12.72 -3.97 1.94
CA GLN A 57 13.64 -3.96 3.09
C GLN A 57 13.93 -5.37 3.61
N LYS A 58 12.91 -6.23 3.65
CA LYS A 58 13.06 -7.62 4.09
C LYS A 58 13.90 -8.44 3.10
N VAL A 59 13.67 -8.27 1.80
CA VAL A 59 14.47 -8.91 0.75
C VAL A 59 15.93 -8.44 0.82
N GLN A 60 16.14 -7.13 0.92
CA GLN A 60 17.47 -6.54 1.09
C GLN A 60 18.20 -7.13 2.30
N ALA A 61 17.54 -7.22 3.47
CA ALA A 61 18.14 -7.82 4.66
C ALA A 61 18.50 -9.31 4.46
N LEU A 62 17.67 -10.09 3.77
CA LEU A 62 17.93 -11.51 3.50
C LEU A 62 19.09 -11.74 2.54
N ILE A 63 19.20 -10.94 1.48
CA ILE A 63 20.34 -10.96 0.54
C ILE A 63 21.62 -10.61 1.30
N LYS A 64 21.57 -9.55 2.11
CA LYS A 64 22.71 -9.09 2.91
C LYS A 64 23.22 -10.12 3.91
N ASN A 65 22.34 -10.93 4.48
CA ASN A 65 22.72 -12.05 5.37
C ASN A 65 23.43 -13.19 4.63
N SER A 66 23.22 -13.31 3.31
CA SER A 66 23.85 -14.35 2.48
C SER A 66 25.25 -13.94 1.97
N GLU A 67 25.55 -12.64 1.92
CA GLU A 67 26.84 -12.08 1.47
C GLU A 67 27.72 -11.46 2.58
N GLY A 68 27.27 -11.45 3.84
CA GLY A 68 28.17 -11.38 5.00
C GLY A 68 28.64 -10.00 5.47
N GLU A 69 28.05 -8.87 5.08
CA GLU A 69 28.30 -7.58 5.77
C GLU A 69 27.12 -6.59 5.68
N ILE A 70 26.74 -5.97 6.82
CA ILE A 70 25.74 -4.90 6.89
C ILE A 70 26.23 -3.69 7.68
N THR A 71 26.62 -2.62 6.98
CA THR A 71 26.54 -1.25 7.50
C THR A 71 25.12 -0.73 7.34
N LEU A 72 24.53 -0.30 8.46
CA LEU A 72 23.24 0.38 8.53
C LEU A 72 23.51 1.87 8.70
N LYS A 73 23.07 2.69 7.74
CA LYS A 73 22.77 4.08 8.04
C LYS A 73 21.26 4.22 7.99
N GLY A 74 20.66 4.29 9.18
CA GLY A 74 19.27 4.66 9.35
C GLY A 74 19.04 6.00 8.64
N ALA A 75 18.01 6.03 7.81
CA ALA A 75 17.42 7.27 7.37
C ALA A 75 16.72 7.89 8.59
N GLU A 76 17.04 9.16 8.83
CA GLU A 76 16.40 10.08 9.78
C GLU A 76 14.87 10.08 9.67
#